data_AF-A0A838S1Q7-F1
#
_entry.id   AF-A0A838S1Q7-F1
#
_cell.length_a   1.000
_cell.length_b   1.000
_cell.length_c   1.000
_cell.angle_alpha   90.00
_cell.angle_beta   90.00
_cell.angle_gamma   90.00
#
_symmetry.space_group_name_H-M   'P 1'
#
loop_
_entity.id
_entity.type
_entity.pdbx_description
1 polymer ?
#
loop_
_entity_poly.entity_id
_entity_poly.type
_entity_poly.pdbx_seq_one_letter_code
_entity_poly.pdbx_strand_id
1 'polypeptide(L)'
;MSKSISDQRVAVIGELNVDLIATGLNTPPILGQEILATGFQMTLGSASAIFACGAAKLGYEITFLSCVGRDDFGKFCLDALREAGISTGKVIEDASLKTGVTISLSTPNDRALVTFLGAISEFGVEQVPLAALENHSHLHL
;
A
#
# COMPACT_ATOMS: atom_id res chain seq x y z
N MET A 1 31.26 16.39 -5.84
CA MET A 1 30.14 16.32 -6.80
C MET A 1 28.92 15.84 -6.03
N SER A 2 27.85 16.63 -5.94
CA SER A 2 26.59 16.16 -5.33
C SER A 2 25.94 15.16 -6.26
N LYS A 3 25.57 13.97 -5.77
CA LYS A 3 24.76 13.02 -6.55
C LYS A 3 23.44 13.69 -6.95
N SER A 4 23.02 13.49 -8.20
CA SER A 4 21.68 13.90 -8.64
C SER A 4 20.64 13.09 -7.84
N ILE A 5 19.45 13.64 -7.61
CA ILE A 5 18.34 12.90 -6.97
C ILE A 5 18.02 11.62 -7.77
N SER A 6 18.21 11.66 -9.09
CA SER A 6 18.07 10.49 -9.99
C SER A 6 19.06 9.36 -9.71
N ASP A 7 20.15 9.60 -8.99
CA ASP A 7 21.18 8.59 -8.66
C ASP A 7 20.95 7.97 -7.28
N GLN A 8 19.87 8.35 -6.59
CA GLN A 8 19.56 7.87 -5.24
C GLN A 8 18.44 6.84 -5.30
N ARG A 9 18.78 5.60 -4.92
CA ARG A 9 17.84 4.48 -4.84
C ARG A 9 17.33 4.35 -3.41
N VAL A 10 16.03 4.22 -3.26
CA VAL A 10 15.35 4.02 -1.98
C VAL A 10 14.74 2.63 -1.96
N ALA A 11 15.15 1.82 -0.98
CA ALA A 11 14.47 0.56 -0.69
C ALA A 11 13.30 0.86 0.24
N VAL A 12 12.12 0.35 -0.09
CA VAL A 12 10.94 0.41 0.76
C VAL A 12 10.53 -1.02 1.04
N ILE A 13 10.54 -1.41 2.31
CA ILE A 13 9.99 -2.69 2.77
C ILE A 13 8.69 -2.34 3.46
N GLY A 14 7.58 -2.88 2.97
CA GLY A 14 6.31 -2.53 3.57
C GLY A 14 5.16 -3.31 3.00
N GLU A 15 3.98 -2.91 3.45
CA GLU A 15 2.73 -3.60 3.21
C GLU A 15 2.00 -3.01 2.01
N LEU A 16 1.15 -3.82 1.38
CA LEU A 16 0.20 -3.37 0.37
C LEU A 16 -1.20 -3.81 0.76
N ASN A 17 -2.14 -2.87 0.71
CA ASN A 17 -3.55 -3.12 0.93
C ASN A 17 -4.39 -2.18 0.07
N VAL A 18 -5.64 -2.58 -0.13
CA VAL A 18 -6.66 -1.72 -0.73
C VAL A 18 -7.41 -0.99 0.37
N ASP A 19 -7.55 0.32 0.24
CA ASP A 19 -8.44 1.12 1.09
C ASP A 19 -9.79 1.29 0.38
N LEU A 20 -10.86 0.79 0.99
CA LEU A 20 -12.26 0.98 0.57
C LEU A 20 -12.88 2.06 1.46
N ILE A 21 -13.03 3.27 0.92
CA ILE A 21 -13.40 4.45 1.67
C ILE A 21 -14.84 4.84 1.35
N ALA A 22 -15.72 4.76 2.35
CA ALA A 22 -17.06 5.33 2.32
C ALA A 22 -17.06 6.70 3.00
N THR A 23 -17.54 7.72 2.29
CA THR A 23 -17.54 9.12 2.76
C THR A 23 -18.94 9.69 2.89
N GLY A 24 -19.06 10.74 3.71
CA GLY A 24 -20.30 11.47 3.91
C GLY A 24 -21.35 10.65 4.66
N LEU A 25 -20.90 9.80 5.59
CA LEU A 25 -21.79 9.17 6.57
C LEU A 25 -22.16 10.23 7.61
N ASN A 26 -23.45 10.35 7.94
CA ASN A 26 -23.89 11.32 8.96
C ASN A 26 -23.53 10.87 10.39
N THR A 27 -23.40 9.56 10.61
CA THR A 27 -23.07 8.95 11.91
C THR A 27 -22.15 7.75 11.72
N PRO A 28 -21.42 7.32 12.76
CA PRO A 28 -20.72 6.04 12.75
C PRO A 28 -21.69 4.86 12.50
N PRO A 29 -21.19 3.69 12.04
CA PRO A 29 -21.97 2.47 11.92
C PRO A 29 -22.68 2.09 13.22
N ILE A 30 -23.97 1.72 13.09
CA ILE A 30 -24.79 1.24 14.21
C ILE A 30 -25.27 -0.17 13.85
N LEU A 31 -25.08 -1.12 14.77
CA LEU A 31 -25.48 -2.51 14.55
C LEU A 31 -26.97 -2.61 14.22
N GLY A 32 -27.30 -3.34 13.15
CA GLY A 32 -28.67 -3.55 12.69
C GLY A 32 -29.30 -2.36 11.97
N GLN A 33 -28.55 -1.28 11.70
CA GLN A 33 -29.04 -0.13 10.92
C GLN A 33 -28.31 -0.03 9.58
N GLU A 34 -29.07 0.30 8.54
CA GLU A 34 -28.50 0.71 7.26
C GLU A 34 -28.17 2.21 7.33
N ILE A 35 -26.95 2.57 6.93
CA ILE A 35 -26.48 3.95 6.85
C ILE A 35 -26.01 4.18 5.42
N LEU A 36 -26.53 5.24 4.80
CA LEU A 36 -26.20 5.59 3.43
C LEU A 36 -24.96 6.48 3.39
N ALA A 37 -23.95 6.04 2.64
CA ALA A 37 -22.81 6.87 2.25
C ALA A 37 -23.17 7.69 1.00
N THR A 38 -22.56 8.85 0.85
CA THR A 38 -22.74 9.71 -0.34
C THR A 38 -21.56 9.62 -1.31
N GLY A 39 -20.44 9.02 -0.89
CA GLY A 39 -19.30 8.73 -1.74
C GLY A 39 -18.67 7.39 -1.39
N PHE A 40 -18.04 6.78 -2.39
CA PHE A 40 -17.30 5.53 -2.25
C PHE A 40 -16.09 5.54 -3.18
N GLN A 41 -14.91 5.22 -2.67
CA GLN A 41 -13.67 5.18 -3.44
C GLN A 41 -12.81 3.99 -3.02
N MET A 42 -12.19 3.36 -4.01
CA MET A 42 -11.10 2.41 -3.83
C MET A 42 -9.77 3.10 -4.11
N THR A 43 -8.80 2.97 -3.20
CA THR A 43 -7.46 3.58 -3.35
C THR A 43 -6.37 2.63 -2.87
N LEU A 44 -5.14 2.86 -3.33
CA LEU A 44 -3.96 2.22 -2.75
C LEU A 44 -3.80 2.71 -1.31
N GLY A 45 -3.85 1.78 -0.37
CA GLY A 45 -3.59 2.04 1.05
C GLY A 45 -2.10 1.96 1.38
N SER A 46 -1.80 1.79 2.68
CA SER A 46 -0.46 1.63 3.25
C SER A 46 0.42 2.88 3.25
N ALA A 47 0.94 3.24 4.43
CA ALA A 47 1.85 4.37 4.59
C ALA A 47 3.14 4.20 3.77
N SER A 48 3.68 2.98 3.72
CA SER A 48 4.88 2.65 2.94
C SER A 48 4.65 2.84 1.43
N ALA A 49 3.49 2.43 0.93
CA ALA A 49 3.13 2.61 -0.48
C ALA A 49 2.88 4.09 -0.83
N ILE A 50 2.23 4.85 0.07
CA ILE A 50 2.06 6.31 -0.08
C ILE A 50 3.42 7.01 -0.13
N PHE A 51 4.34 6.67 0.78
CA PHE A 51 5.71 7.19 0.78
C PHE A 51 6.43 6.85 -0.54
N ALA A 52 6.41 5.59 -0.95
CA ALA A 52 7.05 5.13 -2.16
C ALA A 52 6.55 5.89 -3.40
N CYS A 53 5.24 6.04 -3.54
CA CYS A 53 4.64 6.81 -4.64
C CYS A 53 5.04 8.29 -4.59
N GLY A 54 5.11 8.89 -3.41
CA GLY A 54 5.58 10.27 -3.23
C GLY A 54 7.05 10.43 -3.61
N ALA A 55 7.91 9.52 -3.15
CA ALA A 55 9.34 9.53 -3.46
C ALA A 55 9.59 9.31 -4.96
N ALA A 56 8.88 8.39 -5.61
CA ALA A 56 8.96 8.18 -7.05
C ALA A 56 8.58 9.45 -7.83
N LYS A 57 7.51 10.16 -7.42
CA LYS A 57 7.10 11.46 -8.01
C LYS A 57 8.16 12.56 -7.87
N LEU A 58 9.01 12.49 -6.84
CA LEU A 58 10.14 13.41 -6.65
C LEU A 58 11.39 13.02 -7.44
N GLY A 59 11.35 11.90 -8.18
CA GLY A 59 12.44 11.44 -9.05
C GLY A 59 13.40 10.43 -8.42
N TYR A 60 13.07 9.88 -7.25
CA TYR A 60 13.84 8.78 -6.65
C TYR A 60 13.53 7.45 -7.35
N GLU A 61 14.54 6.61 -7.51
CA GLU A 61 14.34 5.23 -7.96
C GLU A 61 13.93 4.36 -6.77
N ILE A 62 12.77 3.71 -6.86
CA ILE A 62 12.20 2.93 -5.76
C ILE A 62 12.32 1.43 -6.02
N THR A 63 12.87 0.71 -5.05
CA THR A 63 12.74 -0.74 -4.94
C THR A 63 11.72 -1.04 -3.85
N PHE A 64 10.52 -1.50 -4.22
CA PHE A 64 9.46 -1.84 -3.28
C PHE A 64 9.41 -3.34 -3.02
N LEU A 65 9.65 -3.76 -1.78
CA LEU A 65 9.58 -5.15 -1.33
C LEU A 65 8.32 -5.34 -0.49
N SER A 66 7.46 -6.26 -0.92
CA SER A 66 6.16 -6.51 -0.29
C SER A 66 5.58 -7.86 -0.71
N CYS A 67 4.40 -8.18 -0.19
CA CYS A 67 3.60 -9.34 -0.58
C CYS A 67 2.14 -8.93 -0.79
N VAL A 68 1.52 -9.47 -1.83
CA VAL A 68 0.08 -9.38 -2.10
C VAL A 68 -0.48 -10.78 -2.39
N GLY A 69 -1.79 -10.93 -2.23
CA GLY A 69 -2.48 -12.12 -2.74
C GLY A 69 -2.53 -12.09 -4.27
N ARG A 70 -2.58 -13.26 -4.90
CA ARG A 70 -2.88 -13.37 -6.34
C ARG A 70 -4.38 -13.23 -6.59
N ASP A 71 -4.90 -12.02 -6.37
CA ASP A 71 -6.30 -11.64 -6.53
C ASP A 71 -6.44 -10.25 -7.17
N ASP A 72 -7.68 -9.81 -7.43
CA ASP A 72 -7.96 -8.53 -8.10
C ASP A 72 -7.48 -7.32 -7.29
N PHE A 73 -7.47 -7.42 -5.95
CA PHE A 73 -6.93 -6.38 -5.08
C PHE A 73 -5.41 -6.33 -5.15
N GLY A 74 -4.73 -7.48 -5.21
CA GLY A 74 -3.30 -7.55 -5.45
C GLY A 74 -2.95 -6.94 -6.79
N LYS A 75 -3.68 -7.31 -7.84
CA LYS A 75 -3.53 -6.71 -9.17
C LYS A 75 -3.70 -5.19 -9.14
N PHE A 76 -4.74 -4.68 -8.46
CA PHE A 76 -4.97 -3.25 -8.29
C PHE A 76 -3.78 -2.55 -7.61
N CYS A 77 -3.24 -3.11 -6.52
CA CYS A 77 -2.09 -2.55 -5.83
C CYS A 77 -0.85 -2.48 -6.73
N LEU A 78 -0.58 -3.54 -7.49
CA LEU A 78 0.55 -3.61 -8.42
C LEU A 78 0.40 -2.60 -9.57
N ASP A 79 -0.80 -2.47 -10.13
CA ASP A 79 -1.08 -1.52 -11.20
C ASP A 79 -0.91 -0.06 -10.71
N ALA A 80 -1.38 0.26 -9.49
CA ALA A 80 -1.19 1.58 -8.89
C ALA A 80 0.31 1.93 -8.64
N LEU A 81 1.13 0.96 -8.22
CA LEU A 81 2.58 1.15 -8.12
C LEU A 81 3.23 1.42 -9.49
N ARG A 82 2.83 0.67 -10.53
CA ARG A 82 3.33 0.86 -11.90
C ARG A 82 2.95 2.23 -12.45
N GLU A 83 1.74 2.69 -12.20
CA GLU A 83 1.29 4.04 -12.56
C GLU A 83 2.10 5.13 -11.87
N ALA A 84 2.57 4.88 -10.64
CA ALA A 84 3.50 5.76 -9.93
C ALA A 84 4.96 5.66 -10.41
N GLY A 85 5.25 4.84 -11.43
CA GLY A 85 6.60 4.62 -11.97
C GLY A 85 7.46 3.65 -11.15
N ILE A 86 6.85 2.87 -10.25
CA ILE A 86 7.55 1.93 -9.37
C ILE A 86 7.50 0.52 -9.98
N SER A 87 8.65 -0.13 -10.09
CA SER A 87 8.72 -1.53 -10.53
C SER A 87 8.16 -2.47 -9.47
N THR A 88 7.29 -3.39 -9.89
CA THR A 88 6.69 -4.39 -9.00
C THR A 88 7.44 -5.72 -9.00
N GLY A 89 8.60 -5.82 -9.66
CA GLY A 89 9.32 -7.09 -9.82
C GLY A 89 9.88 -7.69 -8.51
N LYS A 90 9.77 -6.95 -7.40
CA LYS A 90 10.16 -7.39 -6.04
C LYS A 90 8.97 -7.55 -5.10
N VAL A 91 7.75 -7.41 -5.60
CA VAL A 91 6.53 -7.74 -4.86
C VAL A 91 6.17 -9.20 -5.11
N ILE A 92 5.95 -9.95 -4.05
CA ILE A 92 5.54 -11.36 -4.10
C ILE A 92 4.04 -11.42 -4.36
N GLU A 93 3.62 -12.28 -5.29
CA GLU A 93 2.21 -12.58 -5.56
C GLU A 93 1.90 -14.02 -5.14
N ASP A 94 1.33 -14.18 -3.94
CA ASP A 94 1.03 -15.48 -3.34
C ASP A 94 -0.42 -15.91 -3.62
N ALA A 95 -0.60 -17.03 -4.31
CA ALA A 95 -1.92 -17.56 -4.65
C ALA A 95 -2.65 -18.22 -3.46
N SER A 96 -1.95 -18.49 -2.35
CA SER A 96 -2.54 -19.01 -1.12
C SER A 96 -3.09 -17.92 -0.19
N LEU A 97 -2.75 -16.65 -0.45
CA LEU A 97 -3.13 -15.51 0.37
C LEU A 97 -4.18 -14.63 -0.30
N LYS A 98 -4.84 -13.82 0.53
CA LYS A 98 -5.68 -12.70 0.09
C LYS A 98 -4.95 -11.39 0.32
N THR A 99 -5.10 -10.43 -0.58
CA THR A 99 -4.54 -9.08 -0.38
C THR A 99 -5.22 -8.39 0.78
N GLY A 100 -4.44 -7.61 1.56
CA GLY A 100 -4.97 -6.84 2.68
C GLY A 100 -6.00 -5.80 2.22
N VAL A 101 -6.97 -5.52 3.09
CA VAL A 101 -8.03 -4.53 2.82
C VAL A 101 -8.30 -3.74 4.08
N THR A 102 -8.38 -2.41 3.96
CA THR A 102 -8.87 -1.54 5.01
C THR A 102 -10.18 -0.88 4.56
N ILE A 103 -11.23 -1.06 5.35
CA ILE A 103 -12.49 -0.35 5.17
C ILE A 103 -12.42 0.92 6.03
N SER A 104 -12.61 2.08 5.41
CA SER A 104 -12.64 3.37 6.07
C SER A 104 -14.05 3.97 5.99
N LEU A 105 -14.62 4.29 7.15
CA LEU A 105 -15.98 4.78 7.30
C LEU A 105 -15.91 6.20 7.86
N SER A 106 -15.96 7.19 6.98
CA SER A 106 -15.73 8.60 7.31
C SER A 106 -17.03 9.32 7.66
N THR A 107 -17.04 9.90 8.86
CA THR A 107 -18.09 10.74 9.45
C THR A 107 -17.62 12.22 9.49
N PRO A 108 -18.45 13.19 9.89
CA PRO A 108 -18.04 14.59 9.93
C PRO A 108 -16.90 14.90 10.92
N ASN A 109 -16.73 14.06 11.94
CA ASN A 109 -15.77 14.30 13.01
C ASN A 109 -14.50 13.44 12.89
N ASP A 110 -14.63 12.20 12.42
CA ASP A 110 -13.49 11.25 12.29
C ASP A 110 -13.87 10.07 11.36
N ARG A 111 -13.01 9.05 11.30
CA ARG A 111 -13.20 7.79 10.57
C ARG A 111 -13.07 6.57 11.47
N ALA A 112 -13.87 5.55 11.21
CA ALA A 112 -13.64 4.20 11.73
C ALA A 112 -12.86 3.38 10.69
N LEU A 113 -11.96 2.53 11.15
CA LEU A 113 -11.14 1.65 10.30
C LEU A 113 -11.34 0.19 10.71
N VAL A 114 -11.54 -0.68 9.72
CA VAL A 114 -11.54 -2.13 9.89
C VAL A 114 -10.60 -2.72 8.87
N THR A 115 -9.55 -3.40 9.33
CA THR A 115 -8.53 -3.98 8.45
C THR A 115 -8.57 -5.49 8.49
N PHE A 116 -8.67 -6.10 7.31
CA PHE A 116 -8.30 -7.49 7.09
C PHE A 116 -6.84 -7.52 6.62
N LEU A 117 -5.96 -8.14 7.42
CA LEU A 117 -4.52 -8.13 7.16
C LEU A 117 -4.17 -8.87 5.87
N GLY A 118 -4.70 -10.09 5.68
CA GLY A 118 -4.33 -10.90 4.52
C GLY A 118 -2.80 -11.05 4.40
N ALA A 119 -2.26 -10.82 3.19
CA ALA A 119 -0.84 -10.91 2.91
C ALA A 119 0.05 -9.97 3.76
N ILE A 120 -0.52 -8.95 4.42
CA ILE A 120 0.19 -8.09 5.37
C ILE A 120 0.86 -8.92 6.47
N SER A 121 0.13 -9.87 7.07
CA SER A 121 0.64 -10.62 8.24
C SER A 121 1.70 -11.66 7.88
N GLU A 122 1.85 -11.98 6.60
CA GLU A 122 2.72 -13.05 6.10
C GLU A 122 4.03 -12.52 5.51
N PHE A 123 4.17 -11.20 5.36
CA PHE A 123 5.39 -10.59 4.86
C PHE A 123 6.32 -10.23 6.01
N GLY A 124 7.48 -10.88 6.07
CA GLY A 124 8.47 -10.68 7.11
C GLY A 124 9.90 -10.65 6.58
N VAL A 125 10.85 -10.67 7.50
CA VAL A 125 12.29 -10.60 7.19
C VAL A 125 12.76 -11.72 6.28
N GLU A 126 12.12 -12.90 6.34
CA GLU A 126 12.48 -14.07 5.55
C GLU A 126 12.24 -13.86 4.05
N GLN A 127 11.29 -13.00 3.70
CA GLN A 127 10.94 -12.65 2.32
C GLN A 127 11.74 -11.45 1.79
N VAL A 128 12.64 -10.87 2.60
CA VAL A 128 13.48 -9.72 2.23
C VAL A 128 14.91 -10.20 1.97
N PRO A 129 15.29 -10.50 0.72
CA PRO A 129 16.67 -10.85 0.41
C PRO A 129 17.59 -9.64 0.62
N LEU A 130 18.59 -9.74 1.49
CA LEU A 130 19.53 -8.66 1.77
C LEU A 130 20.22 -8.10 0.51
N ALA A 131 20.49 -8.98 -0.47
CA ALA A 131 21.04 -8.57 -1.77
C ALA A 131 20.15 -7.57 -2.52
N ALA A 132 18.83 -7.56 -2.28
CA ALA A 132 17.93 -6.58 -2.87
C ALA A 132 18.02 -5.20 -2.22
N LEU A 133 18.71 -5.07 -1.08
CA LEU A 133 18.96 -3.80 -0.39
C LEU A 133 20.31 -3.19 -0.76
N GLU A 134 21.17 -3.94 -1.45
CA GLU A 134 22.46 -3.43 -1.92
C GLU A 134 22.29 -2.22 -2.83
N ASN A 135 23.23 -1.28 -2.76
CA ASN A 135 23.27 -0.05 -3.57
C ASN A 135 22.11 0.94 -3.33
N HIS A 136 21.38 0.83 -2.22
CA HIS A 136 20.41 1.84 -1.79
C HIS A 136 21.06 2.81 -0.79
N SER A 137 20.71 4.09 -0.90
CA SER A 137 21.17 5.12 0.03
C SER A 137 20.23 5.34 1.21
N HIS A 138 19.03 4.77 1.15
CA HIS A 138 18.01 4.86 2.18
C HIS A 138 17.16 3.59 2.20
N LEU A 139 16.78 3.17 3.42
CA LEU A 139 15.80 2.13 3.67
C LEU A 139 14.63 2.76 4.44
N HIS A 140 13.42 2.60 3.91
CA HIS A 140 12.16 2.98 4.55
C HIS A 140 11.42 1.73 5.00
N LEU A 141 10.93 1.73 6.25
CA LEU A 141 10.19 0.67 6.92
C LEU A 141 8.88 1.23 7.48
#